data_AF-A0A2M7FTB6-F1
#
_entry.id   AF-A0A2M7FTB6-F1
#
_cell.length_a   1.000
_cell.length_b   1.000
_cell.length_c   1.000
_cell.angle_alpha   90.00
_cell.angle_beta   90.00
_cell.angle_gamma   90.00
#
_symmetry.space_group_name_H-M   'P 1'
#
loop_
_entity.id
_entity.type
_entity.pdbx_description
1 polymer ?
#
loop_
_entity_poly.entity_id
_entity_poly.type
_entity_poly.pdbx_seq_one_letter_code
_entity_poly.pdbx_strand_id
1 'polypeptide(L)' 'WGKLTDDDFDVVAGRRDQLAGKIQERYGVAKDDAEKQVAEWQRKATDAWFPKK' A
#
# COMPACT_ATOMS: atom_id res chain seq x y z
N TRP A 1 -6.30 -2.43 -4.96
CA TRP A 1 -6.44 -1.05 -5.43
C TRP A 1 -6.26 -0.96 -6.94
N GLY A 2 -7.30 -1.25 -7.74
CA GLY A 2 -7.18 -1.35 -9.21
C GLY A 2 -6.79 -0.06 -9.96
N LYS A 3 -6.59 1.08 -9.27
CA LYS A 3 -6.04 2.34 -9.82
C LYS A 3 -4.62 2.64 -9.35
N LEU A 4 -4.08 1.85 -8.42
CA LEU A 4 -2.68 1.94 -8.02
C LEU A 4 -1.89 0.97 -8.90
N THR A 5 -0.85 1.50 -9.52
CA THR A 5 0.02 0.78 -10.43
C THR A 5 1.16 0.12 -9.65
N ASP A 6 1.81 -0.89 -10.21
CA ASP A 6 3.00 -1.51 -9.61
C ASP A 6 4.08 -0.46 -9.27
N ASP A 7 4.24 0.53 -10.15
CA ASP A 7 5.10 1.72 -9.97
C ASP A 7 4.73 2.55 -8.73
N ASP A 8 3.43 2.68 -8.43
CA ASP A 8 3.00 3.34 -7.19
C ASP A 8 3.49 2.57 -5.98
N PHE A 9 3.41 1.23 -5.99
CA PHE A 9 3.90 0.38 -4.91
C PHE A 9 5.42 0.41 -4.78
N ASP A 10 6.14 0.49 -5.90
CA ASP A 10 7.60 0.60 -5.96
C ASP A 10 8.09 1.91 -5.32
N VAL A 11 7.43 3.04 -5.63
CA VAL A 11 7.68 4.32 -4.98
C VAL A 11 7.40 4.26 -3.47
N VAL A 12 6.47 3.39 -3.06
CA VAL A 12 6.17 3.19 -1.64
C VAL A 12 7.07 2.17 -0.94
N ALA A 13 8.14 1.67 -1.57
CA ALA A 13 9.12 0.71 -1.01
C ALA A 13 9.40 0.88 0.51
N GLY A 14 8.56 0.27 1.36
CA GLY A 14 8.63 0.32 2.82
C GLY A 14 7.99 1.52 3.54
N ARG A 15 7.44 2.52 2.83
CA ARG A 15 6.83 3.73 3.45
C ARG A 15 5.31 3.64 3.53
N ARG A 16 4.77 2.84 4.46
CA ARG A 16 3.32 2.69 4.70
C ARG A 16 2.54 4.02 4.72
N ASP A 17 3.17 5.08 5.24
CA ASP A 17 2.58 6.43 5.39
C ASP A 17 2.30 7.09 4.03
N GLN A 18 3.21 6.92 3.07
CA GLN A 18 3.06 7.41 1.69
C GLN A 18 1.92 6.68 0.97
N LEU A 19 1.78 5.36 1.19
CA LEU A 19 0.72 4.58 0.57
C LEU A 19 -0.64 4.98 1.15
N ALA A 20 -0.72 5.16 2.47
CA ALA A 20 -1.92 5.62 3.14
C ALA A 20 -2.35 7.02 2.67
N GLY A 21 -1.40 7.93 2.41
CA GLY A 21 -1.66 9.23 1.81
C GLY A 21 -2.23 9.12 0.40
N LYS A 22 -1.57 8.36 -0.48
CA LYS A 22 -2.08 8.13 -1.85
C LYS A 22 -3.46 7.48 -1.86
N ILE A 23 -3.74 6.56 -0.95
CA ILE A 23 -5.04 5.88 -0.87
C ILE A 23 -6.12 6.86 -0.41
N GLN A 24 -5.85 7.71 0.58
CA GLN A 24 -6.77 8.77 0.99
C GLN A 24 -7.09 9.72 -0.17
N GLU A 25 -6.08 10.17 -0.91
CA GLU A 25 -6.26 11.10 -2.03
C GLU A 25 -6.96 10.46 -3.24
N ARG A 26 -6.62 9.21 -3.57
CA ARG A 26 -7.12 8.53 -4.79
C ARG A 26 -8.47 7.88 -4.61
N TYR A 27 -8.75 7.39 -3.40
CA TYR A 27 -9.98 6.66 -3.08
C TYR A 27 -10.92 7.44 -2.17
N GLY A 28 -10.50 8.59 -1.61
CA GLY A 28 -11.35 9.41 -0.74
C GLY A 28 -11.76 8.70 0.54
N VAL A 29 -10.96 7.74 1.00
CA VAL A 29 -11.25 6.96 2.21
C VAL A 29 -10.69 7.65 3.45
N ALA A 30 -11.26 7.33 4.62
CA ALA A 30 -10.72 7.80 5.88
C ALA A 30 -9.30 7.26 6.12
N LYS A 31 -8.49 8.00 6.88
CA LYS A 31 -7.14 7.61 7.26
C LYS A 31 -7.09 6.21 7.89
N ASP A 32 -8.02 5.89 8.79
CA ASP A 32 -8.10 4.58 9.46
C ASP A 32 -8.33 3.43 8.46
N ASP A 33 -9.18 3.65 7.47
CA ASP A 33 -9.48 2.70 6.40
C ASP A 33 -8.28 2.51 5.46
N ALA A 34 -7.59 3.60 5.13
CA ALA A 34 -6.36 3.55 4.36
C ALA A 34 -5.27 2.78 5.11
N GLU A 35 -5.06 3.07 6.40
CA GLU A 35 -4.06 2.40 7.23
C GLU A 35 -4.34 0.89 7.38
N LYS A 36 -5.61 0.49 7.54
CA LYS A 36 -6.01 -0.94 7.55
C LYS A 36 -5.67 -1.63 6.24
N GLN A 37 -6.06 -1.05 5.11
CA GLN A 37 -5.79 -1.65 3.80
C GLN A 37 -4.28 -1.72 3.51
N VAL A 38 -3.51 -0.71 3.93
CA VAL A 38 -2.04 -0.72 3.86
C VAL A 38 -1.44 -1.80 4.74
N ALA A 39 -1.93 -1.97 5.98
CA ALA A 39 -1.45 -3.01 6.89
C ALA A 39 -1.73 -4.42 6.35
N GLU A 40 -2.91 -4.65 5.76
CA GLU A 40 -3.25 -5.91 5.11
C GLU A 40 -2.40 -6.19 3.87
N TRP A 41 -2.19 -5.17 3.04
CA TRP A 41 -1.29 -5.28 1.90
C TRP A 41 0.13 -5.58 2.33
N GLN A 42 0.66 -4.87 3.33
CA GLN A 42 2.03 -5.07 3.81
C GLN A 42 2.24 -6.51 4.30
N ARG A 43 1.26 -7.10 4.99
CA ARG A 43 1.30 -8.51 5.40
C ARG A 43 1.37 -9.48 4.22
N LYS A 44 0.64 -9.22 3.12
CA LYS A 44 0.65 -10.06 1.91
C LYS A 44 1.88 -9.82 1.03
N ALA A 45 2.32 -8.57 0.89
CA ALA A 45 3.46 -8.17 0.08
C ALA A 45 4.79 -8.71 0.63
N THR A 46 4.91 -8.85 1.96
CA THR A 46 6.12 -9.45 2.57
C THR A 46 6.36 -10.90 2.12
N ASP A 47 5.31 -11.62 1.73
CA ASP A 47 5.39 -13.04 1.32
C ASP A 47 5.55 -13.19 -0.21
N ALA A 48 4.80 -12.40 -0.99
CA ALA A 48 4.77 -12.53 -2.45
C ALA A 48 5.75 -11.62 -3.21
N TRP A 49 6.10 -10.46 -2.63
CA TRP A 49 6.89 -9.43 -3.33
C TRP A 49 8.39 -9.53 -3.01
N PHE A 50 8.73 -10.06 -1.83
CA PHE A 50 10.09 -10.38 -1.44
C PHE A 50 10.21 -11.89 -1.20
N PRO A 51 10.33 -12.71 -2.26
CA PRO A 51 10.67 -14.11 -2.08
C PRO A 51 11.98 -14.16 -1.30
N LYS A 52 11.95 -14.74 -0.09
CA LYS A 52 13.18 -15.02 0.66
C LYS A 52 14.03 -15.98 -0.18
N LYS A 53 15.10 -15.44 -0.75
CA LYS A 53 16.17 -16.21 -1.39
C LYS A 53 16.81 -17.18 -0.40
#